data_AF-A0A355GG47-F1
#
_entry.id   AF-A0A355GG47-F1
#
_cell.length_a   1.000
_cell.length_b   1.000
_cell.length_c   1.000
_cell.angle_alpha   90.00
_cell.angle_beta   90.00
_cell.angle_gamma   90.00
#
_symmetry.space_group_name_H-M   'P 1'
#
loop_
_entity.id
_entity.type
_entity.pdbx_description
1 polymer ?
#
loop_
_entity_poly.entity_id
_entity_poly.type
_entity_poly.pdbx_seq_one_letter_code
_entity_poly.pdbx_strand_id
1 'polypeptide(L)'
;MNTKRRLRTLSPLKSYPGKSSGLRNQGSRDREPAWEIALSGDLGDKETDLVSRIVELPRGSRGTIYFDSPGGSVYAGLTLASLIRLRKLNVAGVA
;
A
#
# COMPACT_ATOMS: atom_id res chain seq x y z
N MET A 1 -15.34 14.68 67.17
CA MET A 1 -16.00 14.62 65.84
C MET A 1 -15.31 15.64 64.92
N ASN A 2 -14.41 15.18 64.04
CA ASN A 2 -14.59 15.01 62.58
C ASN A 2 -14.74 16.36 61.83
N THR A 3 -13.86 16.77 60.90
CA THR A 3 -13.78 16.35 59.46
C THR A 3 -13.81 17.66 58.61
N LYS A 4 -12.98 18.02 57.62
CA LYS A 4 -11.75 17.51 56.99
C LYS A 4 -10.95 18.72 56.46
N ARG A 5 -9.61 18.66 56.50
CA ARG A 5 -8.76 19.46 55.60
C ARG A 5 -8.92 18.88 54.19
N ARG A 6 -9.49 19.63 53.24
CA ARG A 6 -9.36 19.29 51.81
C ARG A 6 -7.95 19.66 51.36
N LEU A 7 -7.07 18.68 51.30
CA LEU A 7 -5.80 18.80 50.61
C LEU A 7 -6.10 18.95 49.11
N ARG A 8 -5.71 20.10 48.54
CA ARG A 8 -5.61 20.29 47.08
C ARG A 8 -4.54 19.34 46.57
N THR A 9 -4.95 18.25 45.93
CA THR A 9 -4.04 17.38 45.19
C THR A 9 -3.60 18.10 43.93
N LEU A 10 -2.48 18.82 44.01
CA LEU A 10 -1.71 19.19 42.82
C LEU A 10 -0.95 17.93 42.38
N SER A 11 -1.59 17.13 41.54
CA SER A 11 -0.91 16.06 40.82
C SER A 11 -0.51 16.61 39.45
N PRO A 12 0.78 16.89 39.16
CA PRO A 12 1.22 17.14 37.79
C PRO A 12 1.45 15.78 37.11
N LEU A 13 0.42 14.95 37.08
CA LEU A 13 0.51 13.67 36.39
C LEU A 13 0.36 13.94 34.90
N LYS A 14 1.51 13.97 34.23
CA LYS A 14 1.63 14.02 32.78
C LYS A 14 0.91 12.78 32.19
N SER A 15 -0.22 12.99 31.53
CA SER A 15 -0.93 11.90 30.86
C SER A 15 -0.03 11.26 29.79
N TYR A 16 0.26 9.97 29.94
CA TYR A 16 0.82 9.11 28.90
C TYR A 16 -0.27 8.18 28.34
N PRO A 17 -0.21 7.78 27.05
CA PRO A 17 0.87 8.07 26.13
C PRO A 17 0.74 9.48 25.55
N GLY A 18 1.77 10.30 25.77
CA GLY A 18 1.92 11.53 25.01
C GLY A 18 1.93 11.09 23.56
N LYS A 19 0.96 11.56 22.77
CA LYS A 19 0.98 11.36 21.32
C LYS A 19 2.34 11.85 20.88
N SER A 20 3.24 10.93 20.57
CA SER A 20 4.40 11.27 19.78
C SER A 20 3.75 11.82 18.51
N SER A 21 3.89 13.13 18.34
CA SER A 21 4.14 13.71 17.04
C SER A 21 5.43 13.06 16.50
N GLY A 22 5.42 11.73 16.33
CA GLY A 22 6.30 11.08 15.41
C GLY A 22 5.96 11.78 14.12
N LEU A 23 6.93 12.56 13.65
CA LEU A 23 7.00 13.03 12.28
C LEU A 23 6.53 11.88 11.43
N ARG A 24 5.25 11.92 11.04
CA ARG A 24 4.71 11.06 10.02
C ARG A 24 5.54 11.50 8.84
N ASN A 25 6.55 10.70 8.52
CA ASN A 25 7.47 10.94 7.45
C ASN A 25 6.60 11.08 6.19
N GLN A 26 6.27 12.32 5.84
CA GLN A 26 5.54 12.67 4.62
C GLN A 26 6.48 12.63 3.42
N GLY A 27 7.71 12.12 3.56
CA GLY A 27 8.72 12.08 2.51
C GLY A 27 8.68 10.88 1.58
N SER A 28 7.57 10.12 1.46
CA SER A 28 7.54 8.95 0.55
C SER A 28 6.24 8.71 -0.22
N ARG A 29 5.29 9.65 -0.18
CA ARG A 29 4.05 9.52 -0.97
C ARG A 29 4.21 10.01 -2.40
N ASP A 30 5.12 10.95 -2.64
CA ASP A 30 5.37 11.56 -3.96
C ASP A 30 6.60 10.99 -4.67
N ARG A 31 6.96 9.73 -4.41
CA ARG A 31 7.91 9.05 -5.29
C ARG A 31 7.12 8.56 -6.49
N GLU A 32 7.31 9.20 -7.64
CA GLU A 32 6.67 8.76 -8.89
C GLU A 32 6.84 7.25 -9.08
N PRO A 33 5.79 6.57 -9.56
CA PRO A 33 5.89 5.16 -9.88
C PRO A 33 7.06 4.96 -10.87
N ALA A 34 7.92 3.98 -10.60
CA ALA A 34 9.07 3.73 -11.47
C ALA A 34 8.65 3.17 -12.83
N TRP A 35 7.44 2.64 -12.89
CA TRP A 35 6.83 2.08 -14.10
C TRP A 35 5.31 2.17 -14.01
N GLU A 36 4.69 2.23 -15.16
CA GLU A 36 3.24 2.21 -15.33
C GLU A 36 2.86 1.19 -16.40
N ILE A 37 1.81 0.40 -16.14
CA ILE A 37 1.30 -0.60 -17.08
C ILE A 37 -0.20 -0.36 -17.25
N ALA A 38 -0.66 -0.24 -18.49
CA ALA A 38 -2.08 -0.19 -18.81
C ALA A 38 -2.55 -1.57 -19.29
N LEU A 39 -3.64 -2.04 -18.69
CA LEU A 39 -4.28 -3.31 -18.99
C LEU A 39 -5.68 -3.00 -19.52
N SER A 40 -5.77 -2.82 -20.84
CA SER A 40 -7.02 -2.54 -21.53
C SER A 40 -7.49 -3.74 -22.35
N GLY A 41 -8.77 -4.09 -22.32
CA GLY A 41 -9.34 -5.25 -23.02
C GLY A 41 -9.25 -6.57 -22.23
N ASP A 42 -9.50 -7.69 -22.90
CA ASP A 42 -9.56 -9.01 -22.23
C ASP A 42 -8.19 -9.45 -21.68
N LEU A 43 -8.19 -9.90 -20.43
CA LEU A 43 -7.00 -10.30 -19.69
C LEU A 43 -6.37 -11.58 -20.23
N GLY A 44 -7.18 -12.52 -20.73
CA GLY A 44 -6.70 -13.78 -21.29
C GLY A 44 -5.88 -13.56 -22.55
N ASP A 45 -6.38 -12.72 -23.46
CA ASP A 45 -5.70 -12.39 -24.72
C ASP A 45 -4.34 -11.68 -24.49
N LYS A 46 -4.22 -10.93 -23.39
CA LYS A 46 -3.02 -10.14 -23.07
C LYS A 46 -2.06 -10.81 -22.09
N GLU A 47 -2.33 -12.03 -21.64
CA GLU A 47 -1.57 -12.70 -20.58
C GLU A 47 -0.07 -12.78 -20.91
N THR A 48 0.30 -13.24 -22.11
CA THR A 48 1.70 -13.44 -22.48
C THR A 48 2.50 -12.13 -22.50
N ASP A 49 1.92 -11.04 -23.02
CA ASP A 49 2.56 -9.71 -23.02
C ASP A 49 2.73 -9.16 -21.60
N LEU A 50 1.67 -9.23 -20.78
CA LEU A 50 1.70 -8.78 -19.39
C LEU A 50 2.73 -9.53 -18.54
N VAL A 51 2.79 -10.86 -18.69
CA VAL A 51 3.77 -11.70 -18.00
C VAL A 51 5.19 -11.26 -18.36
N SER A 52 5.45 -11.04 -19.66
CA SER A 52 6.77 -10.64 -20.14
C SER A 52 7.19 -9.29 -19.57
N ARG A 53 6.31 -8.28 -19.63
CA ARG A 53 6.56 -6.96 -19.05
C ARG A 53 6.85 -7.02 -17.55
N ILE A 54 6.05 -7.77 -16.79
CA ILE A 54 6.22 -7.90 -15.33
C ILE A 54 7.51 -8.65 -14.98
N VAL A 55 7.94 -9.58 -15.83
CA VAL A 55 9.19 -10.32 -15.65
C VAL A 55 10.42 -9.43 -15.86
N GLU A 56 10.33 -8.41 -16.71
CA GLU A 56 11.40 -7.45 -16.96
C GLU A 56 11.52 -6.40 -15.85
N LEU A 57 10.46 -6.17 -15.07
CA LEU A 57 10.49 -5.21 -13.98
C LEU A 57 11.48 -5.62 -12.87
N PRO A 58 12.24 -4.64 -12.32
CA PRO A 58 13.08 -4.88 -11.15
C PRO A 58 12.27 -5.41 -9.97
N ARG A 59 12.78 -6.43 -9.28
CA ARG A 59 12.12 -7.00 -8.09
C ARG A 59 12.02 -5.94 -6.99
N GLY A 60 10.91 -5.89 -6.25
CA GLY A 60 10.73 -4.89 -5.20
C GLY A 60 10.39 -3.47 -5.69
N SER A 61 10.32 -3.25 -7.01
CA SER A 61 10.02 -1.92 -7.56
C SER A 61 8.58 -1.48 -7.30
N ARG A 62 8.37 -0.16 -7.31
CA ARG A 62 7.06 0.47 -7.17
C ARG A 62 6.50 0.86 -8.52
N GLY A 63 5.24 0.57 -8.79
CA GLY A 63 4.56 1.02 -9.99
C GLY A 63 3.05 0.96 -9.90
N THR A 64 2.39 1.36 -10.97
CA THR A 64 0.93 1.44 -11.07
C THR A 64 0.42 0.60 -12.22
N ILE A 65 -0.65 -0.17 -12.00
CA ILE A 65 -1.39 -0.85 -13.05
C ILE A 65 -2.77 -0.18 -13.19
N TYR A 66 -3.04 0.32 -14.40
CA TYR A 66 -4.33 0.86 -14.79
C TYR A 66 -5.16 -0.23 -15.46
N PHE A 67 -6.37 -0.48 -14.95
CA PHE A 67 -7.27 -1.51 -15.44
C PHE A 67 -8.41 -0.86 -16.22
N ASP A 68 -8.47 -1.16 -17.50
CA ASP A 68 -9.59 -0.87 -18.41
C ASP A 68 -10.03 -2.21 -19.05
N SER A 69 -10.32 -3.18 -18.19
CA SER A 69 -10.51 -4.58 -18.59
C SER A 69 -11.80 -5.13 -17.99
N PRO A 70 -12.62 -5.85 -18.79
CA PRO A 70 -13.77 -6.58 -18.28
C PRO A 70 -13.37 -7.84 -17.49
N GLY A 71 -12.07 -8.14 -17.37
CA GLY A 71 -11.56 -9.40 -16.84
C GLY A 71 -11.21 -10.37 -17.96
N GLY A 72 -11.53 -11.65 -17.78
CA GLY A 72 -11.24 -12.72 -18.74
C GLY A 72 -10.89 -14.03 -18.03
N SER A 73 -9.77 -14.64 -18.42
CA SER A 73 -9.27 -15.89 -17.82
C SER A 73 -8.93 -15.75 -16.33
N VAL A 74 -9.50 -16.63 -15.50
CA VAL A 74 -9.16 -16.74 -14.06
C VAL A 74 -7.70 -17.11 -13.88
N TYR A 75 -7.17 -17.99 -14.73
CA TYR A 75 -5.77 -18.38 -14.70
C TYR A 75 -4.86 -17.20 -15.00
N ALA A 76 -5.19 -16.35 -15.98
CA ALA A 76 -4.41 -15.17 -16.30
C ALA A 76 -4.35 -14.18 -15.11
N GLY A 77 -5.48 -13.98 -14.41
CA GLY A 77 -5.53 -13.19 -13.18
C GLY A 77 -4.68 -13.77 -12.05
N LEU A 78 -4.73 -15.09 -11.86
CA LEU A 78 -3.89 -15.78 -10.87
C LEU A 78 -2.40 -15.71 -11.23
N THR A 79 -2.04 -15.88 -12.50
CA THR A 79 -0.67 -15.72 -13.00
C THR A 79 -0.16 -14.31 -12.68
N LEU A 80 -0.92 -13.28 -13.04
CA LEU A 80 -0.61 -11.88 -12.77
C LEU A 80 -0.40 -11.61 -11.28
N ALA A 81 -1.37 -12.00 -10.44
CA ALA A 81 -1.29 -11.81 -9.00
C ALA A 81 -0.11 -12.57 -8.36
N SER A 82 0.16 -13.79 -8.84
CA SER A 82 1.28 -14.62 -8.39
C SER A 82 2.62 -13.96 -8.72
N LEU A 83 2.78 -13.43 -9.94
CA LEU A 83 3.99 -12.73 -10.34
C LEU A 83 4.24 -11.48 -9.51
N ILE A 84 3.22 -10.65 -9.29
CA ILE A 84 3.30 -9.47 -8.41
C ILE A 84 3.81 -9.88 -7.02
N ARG A 85 3.22 -10.94 -6.44
CA ARG A 85 3.56 -11.43 -5.10
C ARG A 85 4.97 -12.03 -5.02
N LEU A 86 5.36 -12.89 -5.97
CA LEU A 86 6.65 -13.60 -5.99
C LEU A 86 7.82 -12.67 -6.33
N ARG A 87 7.57 -11.64 -7.13
CA ARG A 87 8.56 -10.60 -7.44
C ARG A 87 8.60 -9.48 -6.41
N LYS A 88 7.72 -9.53 -5.41
CA LYS A 88 7.58 -8.53 -4.33
C LYS A 88 7.34 -7.12 -4.89
N LEU A 89 6.61 -7.00 -5.99
CA LEU A 89 6.34 -5.70 -6.59
C LEU A 89 5.40 -4.90 -5.67
N ASN A 90 5.71 -3.62 -5.49
CA ASN A 90 4.88 -2.68 -4.76
C ASN A 90 3.93 -1.99 -5.75
N VAL A 91 2.78 -2.62 -5.99
CA VAL A 91 1.86 -2.23 -7.05
C VAL A 91 0.66 -1.49 -6.48
N ALA A 92 0.35 -0.32 -7.05
CA ALA A 92 -0.95 0.32 -6.91
C ALA A 92 -1.84 -0.08 -8.08
N GLY A 93 -3.10 -0.43 -7.81
CA GLY A 93 -4.11 -0.70 -8.84
C GLY A 93 -5.08 0.47 -8.95
N VAL A 94 -5.39 0.88 -10.18
CA VAL A 94 -6.42 1.89 -10.48
C VAL A 94 -7.37 1.28 -11.51
N ALA A 95 -8.66 1.24 -11.21
CA ALA A 95 -9.71 0.70 -12.06
C ALA A 95 -10.80 1.75 -12.28
#